data_AF-A0A101WWI6-F1
#
_entry.id   AF-A0A101WWI6-F1
#
_cell.length_a   1.000
_cell.length_b   1.000
_cell.length_c   1.000
_cell.angle_alpha   90.00
_cell.angle_beta   90.00
_cell.angle_gamma   90.00
#
_symmetry.space_group_name_H-M   'P 1'
#
loop_
_entity.id
_entity.type
_entity.pdbx_description
1 polymer ?
#
loop_
_entity_poly.entity_id
_entity_poly.type
_entity_poly.pdbx_seq_one_letter_code
_entity_poly.pdbx_strand_id
1 'polypeptide(L)'
;MYPRDVRSFYSVGLDARVPIGVFSVDVEEQVDNRLIIGVKPIKWGYTTLSALRDFLAGENSKGIKTQAHMAFPAGLGHSLYFILRRLGFRTWWFKMVNADPTIVPLKAGNDYEVLRNIAYLHAIHRLVVIDKLKKPLRIKHKTATPTMHAILMISGYNHDKHLIQQHVPRKIMEKLPKITLT
;
A
#
# COMPACT_ATOMS: atom_id res chain seq x y z
N MET A 1 20.31 -11.83 -0.60
CA MET A 1 19.41 -12.84 -1.19
C MET A 1 17.97 -12.37 -1.00
N TYR A 2 17.09 -12.57 -2.00
CA TYR A 2 15.67 -12.23 -1.86
C TYR A 2 14.94 -13.36 -1.13
N PRO A 3 14.30 -13.10 0.02
CA PRO A 3 13.54 -14.13 0.72
C PRO A 3 12.30 -14.51 -0.09
N ARG A 4 12.10 -15.83 -0.31
CA ARG A 4 10.99 -16.37 -1.12
C ARG A 4 9.79 -16.77 -0.27
N ASP A 5 10.00 -16.93 1.03
CA ASP A 5 9.00 -17.34 2.01
C ASP A 5 9.35 -16.81 3.41
N VAL A 6 8.45 -17.01 4.37
CA VAL A 6 8.60 -16.61 5.77
C VAL A 6 9.84 -17.22 6.43
N ARG A 7 10.20 -18.45 6.07
CA ARG A 7 11.31 -19.19 6.68
C ARG A 7 12.66 -18.68 6.17
N SER A 8 12.80 -18.47 4.87
CA SER A 8 13.96 -17.85 4.24
C SER A 8 14.12 -16.39 4.68
N PHE A 9 13.03 -15.66 4.89
CA PHE A 9 13.07 -14.33 5.51
C PHE A 9 13.64 -14.39 6.93
N TYR A 10 13.25 -15.39 7.72
CA TYR A 10 13.81 -15.59 9.06
C TYR A 10 15.31 -15.94 9.02
N SER A 11 15.73 -16.78 8.06
CA SER A 11 17.13 -17.21 7.93
C SER A 11 18.07 -16.11 7.43
N VAL A 12 17.62 -15.26 6.49
CA VAL A 12 18.42 -14.13 5.98
C VAL A 12 18.33 -12.93 6.93
N GLY A 13 17.20 -12.79 7.64
CA GLY A 13 17.02 -11.79 8.68
C GLY A 13 17.28 -10.38 8.20
N LEU A 14 18.19 -9.68 8.89
CA LEU A 14 18.51 -8.27 8.63
C LEU A 14 19.26 -8.03 7.31
N ASP A 15 19.91 -9.05 6.74
CA ASP A 15 20.65 -8.93 5.47
C ASP A 15 19.76 -9.14 4.25
N ALA A 16 18.44 -9.29 4.46
CA ALA A 16 17.50 -9.46 3.39
C ALA A 16 17.49 -8.21 2.51
N ARG A 17 17.72 -8.41 1.21
CA ARG A 17 17.64 -7.36 0.20
C ARG A 17 16.17 -7.04 -0.04
N VAL A 18 15.80 -5.77 0.05
CA VAL A 18 14.44 -5.28 -0.14
C VAL A 18 14.42 -4.10 -1.11
N PRO A 19 13.41 -4.04 -2.01
CA PRO A 19 13.23 -2.90 -2.89
C PRO A 19 12.64 -1.75 -2.08
N ILE A 20 13.09 -0.53 -2.34
CA ILE A 20 12.59 0.68 -1.70
C ILE A 20 12.54 1.81 -2.73
N GLY A 21 11.58 2.72 -2.58
CA GLY A 21 11.53 3.91 -3.41
C GLY A 21 10.70 5.03 -2.81
N VAL A 22 10.96 6.23 -3.32
CA VAL A 22 10.23 7.47 -3.08
C VAL A 22 9.54 7.83 -4.39
N PHE A 23 8.23 8.05 -4.31
CA PHE A 23 7.37 8.31 -5.46
C PHE A 23 6.63 9.63 -5.24
N SER A 24 6.57 10.47 -6.28
CA SER A 24 5.59 11.55 -6.36
C SER A 24 4.24 10.94 -6.70
N VAL A 25 3.21 11.44 -6.01
CA VAL A 25 1.84 11.00 -6.18
C VAL A 25 0.96 12.23 -6.28
N ASP A 26 0.26 12.35 -7.41
CA ASP A 26 -0.59 13.49 -7.71
C ASP A 26 -1.98 12.98 -8.13
N VAL A 27 -3.03 13.74 -7.80
CA VAL A 27 -4.40 13.45 -8.23
C VAL A 27 -4.82 14.56 -9.20
N GLU A 28 -4.73 14.26 -10.48
CA GLU A 28 -5.15 15.16 -11.57
C GLU A 28 -6.69 15.15 -11.72
N GLU A 29 -7.19 16.20 -12.38
CA GLU A 29 -8.55 16.75 -12.28
C GLU A 29 -9.70 15.75 -12.49
N GLN A 30 -10.84 16.05 -11.85
CA GLN A 30 -12.05 15.23 -11.88
C GLN A 30 -12.87 15.52 -13.14
N VAL A 31 -12.60 14.82 -14.24
CA VAL A 31 -13.48 14.86 -15.43
C VAL A 31 -14.53 13.75 -15.30
N ASP A 32 -15.82 14.09 -15.28
CA ASP A 32 -16.95 13.14 -15.27
C ASP A 32 -16.85 12.00 -14.23
N ASN A 33 -16.54 12.35 -12.97
CA ASN A 33 -16.38 11.39 -11.85
C ASN A 33 -15.23 10.37 -12.05
N ARG A 34 -14.25 10.70 -12.91
CA ARG A 34 -12.99 9.98 -13.06
C ARG A 34 -11.87 10.77 -12.37
N LEU A 35 -10.96 10.09 -11.70
CA LEU A 35 -9.77 10.69 -11.11
C LEU A 35 -8.54 10.09 -11.76
N ILE A 36 -7.62 10.94 -12.22
CA ILE A 36 -6.33 10.49 -12.72
C ILE A 36 -5.35 10.54 -11.55
N ILE A 37 -4.64 9.45 -11.31
CA ILE A 37 -3.64 9.37 -10.24
C ILE A 37 -2.29 9.13 -10.91
N GLY A 38 -1.46 10.17 -10.90
CA GLY A 38 -0.09 10.12 -11.38
C GLY A 38 0.82 9.51 -10.34
N VAL A 39 1.62 8.50 -10.73
CA VAL A 39 2.63 7.90 -9.85
C VAL A 39 3.98 7.90 -10.56
N LYS A 40 4.86 8.82 -10.16
CA LYS A 40 6.17 9.01 -10.78
C LYS A 40 7.29 8.67 -9.79
N PRO A 41 8.27 7.83 -10.13
CA PRO A 41 9.41 7.59 -9.25
C PRO A 41 10.27 8.85 -9.15
N ILE A 42 10.59 9.24 -7.92
CA ILE A 42 11.64 10.23 -7.65
C ILE A 42 12.98 9.49 -7.57
N LYS A 43 13.02 8.40 -6.78
CA LYS A 43 14.18 7.52 -6.67
C LYS A 43 13.73 6.16 -6.17
N TRP A 44 14.27 5.09 -6.73
CA TRP A 44 14.07 3.74 -6.21
C TRP A 44 15.35 2.92 -6.36
N GLY A 45 15.42 1.82 -5.62
CA GLY A 45 16.56 0.93 -5.64
C GLY A 45 16.39 -0.16 -4.60
N TYR A 46 17.52 -0.62 -4.07
CA TYR A 46 17.57 -1.73 -3.13
C TYR A 46 18.33 -1.32 -1.88
N THR A 47 17.90 -1.89 -0.76
CA THR A 47 18.59 -1.77 0.52
C THR A 47 18.52 -3.08 1.28
N THR A 48 19.13 -3.15 2.45
CA THR A 48 18.95 -4.27 3.40
C THR A 48 17.91 -3.91 4.45
N LEU A 49 17.31 -4.91 5.09
CA LEU A 49 16.43 -4.66 6.23
C LEU A 49 17.16 -3.99 7.40
N SER A 50 18.44 -4.30 7.63
CA SER A 50 19.28 -3.59 8.61
C SER A 50 19.33 -2.08 8.31
N ALA A 51 19.69 -1.71 7.09
CA ALA A 51 19.79 -0.30 6.70
C ALA A 51 18.43 0.42 6.76
N LEU A 52 17.34 -0.25 6.36
CA LEU A 52 15.99 0.31 6.49
C LEU A 52 15.60 0.52 7.97
N ARG A 53 15.90 -0.45 8.84
CA ARG A 53 15.62 -0.35 10.28
C ARG A 53 16.37 0.82 10.90
N ASP A 54 17.67 0.91 10.62
CA ASP A 54 18.54 1.91 11.23
C ASP A 54 18.16 3.32 10.73
N PHE A 55 17.78 3.46 9.46
CA PHE A 55 17.19 4.68 8.91
C PHE A 55 15.90 5.07 9.63
N LEU A 56 14.93 4.16 9.74
CA LEU A 56 13.65 4.44 10.40
C LEU A 56 13.84 4.77 11.89
N ALA A 57 14.74 4.08 12.57
CA ALA A 57 15.09 4.36 13.96
C ALA A 57 15.70 5.76 14.12
N GLY A 58 16.65 6.13 13.25
CA GLY A 58 17.32 7.43 13.24
C GLY A 58 16.41 8.60 12.90
N GLU A 59 15.46 8.42 11.99
CA GLU A 59 14.47 9.47 11.67
C GLU A 59 13.47 9.67 12.82
N ASN A 60 12.96 8.56 13.36
CA ASN A 60 11.94 8.63 14.41
C ASN A 60 12.51 9.06 15.77
N SER A 61 13.81 8.86 16.03
CA SER A 61 14.47 9.40 17.24
C SER A 61 14.58 10.92 17.22
N LYS A 62 14.64 11.54 16.03
CA LYS A 62 14.62 13.00 15.84
C LYS A 62 13.21 13.60 15.91
N GLY A 63 12.19 12.79 16.20
CA GLY A 63 10.79 13.23 16.22
C GLY A 63 10.13 13.31 14.83
N ILE A 64 10.84 12.93 13.75
CA ILE A 64 10.27 12.87 12.41
C ILE A 64 9.45 11.58 12.33
N LYS A 65 8.11 11.68 12.25
CA LYS A 65 7.18 10.54 12.20
C LYS A 65 7.22 9.82 10.84
N THR A 66 8.39 9.30 10.49
CA THR A 66 8.64 8.63 9.21
C THR A 66 8.06 7.22 9.23
N GLN A 67 7.24 6.91 8.21
CA GLN A 67 6.63 5.60 8.02
C GLN A 67 6.99 5.02 6.65
N ALA A 68 7.39 3.75 6.63
CA ALA A 68 7.53 2.97 5.40
C ALA A 68 6.15 2.47 4.95
N HIS A 69 5.77 2.79 3.73
CA HIS A 69 4.51 2.35 3.13
C HIS A 69 4.70 0.97 2.48
N MET A 70 3.81 0.04 2.81
CA MET A 70 3.85 -1.33 2.32
C MET A 70 2.45 -1.83 1.94
N ALA A 71 2.40 -2.91 1.16
CA ALA A 71 1.17 -3.63 0.87
C ALA A 71 1.42 -5.14 0.92
N PHE A 72 0.50 -5.87 1.54
CA PHE A 72 0.48 -7.34 1.52
C PHE A 72 -0.93 -7.85 1.88
N PRO A 73 -1.29 -9.10 1.53
CA PRO A 73 -2.55 -9.72 1.93
C PRO A 73 -2.74 -9.76 3.45
N ALA A 74 -3.91 -9.40 3.96
CA ALA A 74 -4.18 -9.30 5.41
C ALA A 74 -3.90 -10.60 6.17
N GLY A 75 -4.08 -11.77 5.52
CA GLY A 75 -3.73 -13.07 6.10
C GLY A 75 -2.25 -13.21 6.48
N LEU A 76 -1.36 -12.44 5.86
CA LEU A 76 0.08 -12.44 6.18
C LEU A 76 0.45 -11.42 7.27
N GLY A 77 -0.46 -10.52 7.65
CA GLY A 77 -0.12 -9.39 8.50
C GLY A 77 0.38 -9.75 9.89
N HIS A 78 -0.28 -10.69 10.55
CA HIS A 78 0.15 -11.14 11.87
C HIS A 78 1.56 -11.73 11.84
N SER A 79 1.81 -12.65 10.90
CA SER A 79 3.12 -13.29 10.73
C SER A 79 4.20 -12.28 10.37
N LEU A 80 3.93 -11.36 9.43
CA LEU A 80 4.91 -10.38 9.00
C LEU A 80 5.26 -9.39 10.12
N TYR A 81 4.26 -8.86 10.82
CA TYR A 81 4.52 -7.96 11.95
C TYR A 81 5.23 -8.66 13.11
N PHE A 82 4.95 -9.94 13.35
CA PHE A 82 5.69 -10.73 14.34
C PHE A 82 7.19 -10.78 13.98
N ILE A 83 7.52 -11.07 12.73
CA ILE A 83 8.91 -11.16 12.29
C ILE A 83 9.59 -9.79 12.29
N LEU A 84 8.92 -8.74 11.80
CA LEU A 84 9.47 -7.39 11.82
C LEU A 84 9.82 -6.94 13.24
N ARG A 85 8.98 -7.26 14.24
CA ARG A 85 9.30 -7.02 15.66
C ARG A 85 10.52 -7.77 16.11
N ARG A 86 10.66 -9.05 15.74
CA ARG A 86 11.84 -9.87 16.06
C ARG A 86 13.12 -9.30 15.46
N LEU A 87 13.03 -8.65 14.30
CA LEU A 87 14.16 -7.97 13.66
C LEU A 87 14.43 -6.55 14.22
N GLY A 88 13.71 -6.13 15.26
CA GLY A 88 13.92 -4.85 15.93
C GLY A 88 13.17 -3.67 15.31
N PHE A 89 12.21 -3.91 14.41
CA PHE A 89 11.33 -2.86 13.93
C PHE A 89 10.17 -2.60 14.88
N ARG A 90 9.72 -1.33 14.94
CA ARG A 90 8.45 -0.97 15.58
C ARG A 90 7.33 -1.04 14.54
N THR A 91 6.20 -1.67 14.87
CA THR A 91 5.12 -1.87 13.89
C THR A 91 4.49 -0.58 13.38
N TRP A 92 4.50 0.48 14.19
CA TRP A 92 3.97 1.78 13.79
C TRP A 92 4.88 2.53 12.79
N TRP A 93 6.12 2.07 12.57
CA TRP A 93 6.97 2.56 11.47
C TRP A 93 6.47 2.10 10.10
N PHE A 94 5.48 1.22 10.06
CA PHE A 94 4.91 0.74 8.81
C PHE A 94 3.47 1.17 8.66
N LYS A 95 3.13 1.57 7.45
CA LYS A 95 1.75 1.79 7.02
C LYS A 95 1.39 0.78 5.96
N MET A 96 0.44 -0.09 6.26
CA MET A 96 0.06 -1.19 5.38
C MET A 96 -1.30 -0.95 4.71
N VAL A 97 -1.40 -1.34 3.44
CA VAL A 97 -2.67 -1.55 2.74
C VAL A 97 -2.85 -3.04 2.44
N ASN A 98 -4.06 -3.57 2.69
CA ASN A 98 -4.40 -4.97 2.44
C ASN A 98 -4.57 -5.21 0.94
N ALA A 99 -3.50 -5.60 0.26
CA ALA A 99 -3.49 -5.98 -1.15
C ALA A 99 -2.16 -6.69 -1.46
N ASP A 100 -2.16 -7.62 -2.41
CA ASP A 100 -0.91 -8.16 -2.97
C ASP A 100 -0.38 -7.23 -4.05
N PRO A 101 0.72 -6.49 -3.83
CA PRO A 101 1.23 -5.51 -4.79
C PRO A 101 1.84 -6.14 -6.04
N THR A 102 2.01 -7.47 -6.09
CA THR A 102 2.50 -8.17 -7.29
C THR A 102 1.41 -8.33 -8.35
N ILE A 103 0.14 -8.26 -7.94
CA ILE A 103 -1.02 -8.43 -8.81
C ILE A 103 -2.02 -7.27 -8.74
N VAL A 104 -2.10 -6.53 -7.62
CA VAL A 104 -3.05 -5.45 -7.40
C VAL A 104 -2.31 -4.11 -7.33
N PRO A 105 -2.76 -3.06 -8.06
CA PRO A 105 -3.86 -3.03 -9.03
C PRO A 105 -3.54 -3.69 -10.39
N LEU A 106 -2.26 -3.80 -10.71
CA LEU A 106 -1.73 -4.26 -11.99
C LEU A 106 -0.74 -5.39 -11.74
N LYS A 107 -0.71 -6.39 -12.62
CA LYS A 107 0.31 -7.45 -12.55
C LYS A 107 1.69 -6.83 -12.77
N ALA A 108 2.56 -6.96 -11.77
CA ALA A 108 3.92 -6.44 -11.80
C ALA A 108 4.87 -7.45 -12.48
N GLY A 109 5.68 -6.97 -13.42
CA GLY A 109 6.76 -7.74 -14.05
C GLY A 109 8.13 -7.58 -13.38
N ASN A 110 8.28 -6.59 -12.50
CA ASN A 110 9.56 -6.28 -11.82
C ASN A 110 9.33 -5.56 -10.48
N ASP A 111 10.40 -5.42 -9.68
CA ASP A 111 10.36 -4.77 -8.37
C ASP A 111 9.92 -3.30 -8.43
N TYR A 112 10.26 -2.58 -9.51
CA TYR A 112 9.83 -1.20 -9.70
C TYR A 112 8.30 -1.11 -9.79
N GLU A 113 7.67 -1.98 -10.56
CA GLU A 113 6.22 -2.03 -10.70
C GLU A 113 5.52 -2.43 -9.39
N VAL A 114 6.15 -3.30 -8.58
CA VAL A 114 5.66 -3.60 -7.21
C VAL A 114 5.66 -2.33 -6.36
N LEU A 115 6.74 -1.55 -6.38
CA LEU A 115 6.82 -0.29 -5.63
C LEU A 115 5.81 0.75 -6.13
N ARG A 116 5.64 0.88 -7.46
CA ARG A 116 4.61 1.74 -8.07
C ARG A 116 3.21 1.33 -7.62
N ASN A 117 2.92 0.03 -7.60
CA ASN A 117 1.64 -0.50 -7.13
C ASN A 117 1.40 -0.16 -5.66
N ILE A 118 2.41 -0.33 -4.79
CA ILE A 118 2.33 0.08 -3.38
C ILE A 118 2.02 1.58 -3.28
N ALA A 119 2.76 2.43 -3.99
CA ALA A 119 2.54 3.88 -3.98
C ALA A 119 1.11 4.25 -4.42
N TYR A 120 0.63 3.64 -5.51
CA TYR A 120 -0.72 3.84 -6.03
C TYR A 120 -1.80 3.40 -5.06
N LEU A 121 -1.66 2.24 -4.43
CA LEU A 121 -2.62 1.75 -3.43
C LEU A 121 -2.72 2.70 -2.23
N HIS A 122 -1.58 3.20 -1.74
CA HIS A 122 -1.56 4.21 -0.68
C HIS A 122 -2.14 5.55 -1.13
N ALA A 123 -1.95 5.94 -2.39
CA ALA A 123 -2.55 7.13 -2.99
C ALA A 123 -4.07 7.06 -2.95
N ILE A 124 -4.66 5.97 -3.46
CA ILE A 124 -6.11 5.78 -3.47
C ILE A 124 -6.63 5.72 -2.04
N HIS A 125 -6.00 4.92 -1.18
CA HIS A 125 -6.45 4.76 0.19
C HIS A 125 -6.45 6.09 0.95
N ARG A 126 -5.39 6.88 0.84
CA ARG A 126 -5.29 8.17 1.54
C ARG A 126 -6.06 9.29 0.83
N LEU A 127 -5.63 9.65 -0.37
CA LEU A 127 -6.06 10.86 -1.06
C LEU A 127 -7.50 10.75 -1.58
N VAL A 128 -7.93 9.55 -1.99
CA VAL A 128 -9.28 9.35 -2.51
C VAL A 128 -10.22 8.90 -1.39
N VAL A 129 -9.94 7.76 -0.74
CA VAL A 129 -10.88 7.19 0.22
C VAL A 129 -10.94 8.01 1.51
N ILE A 130 -9.81 8.28 2.15
CA ILE A 130 -9.80 8.97 3.46
C ILE A 130 -10.09 10.47 3.29
N ASP A 131 -9.40 11.15 2.38
CA ASP A 131 -9.45 12.61 2.31
C ASP A 131 -10.69 13.11 1.55
N LYS A 132 -11.04 12.48 0.40
CA LYS A 132 -12.19 12.90 -0.42
C LYS A 132 -13.51 12.22 -0.04
N LEU A 133 -13.53 10.90 0.13
CA LEU A 133 -14.79 10.14 0.20
C LEU A 133 -15.30 9.84 1.60
N LYS A 134 -14.42 9.79 2.61
CA LYS A 134 -14.76 9.31 3.96
C LYS A 134 -15.89 10.12 4.59
N LYS A 135 -15.80 11.45 4.56
CA LYS A 135 -16.79 12.34 5.15
C LYS A 135 -18.08 12.40 4.31
N PRO A 136 -18.04 12.62 2.98
CA PRO A 136 -19.26 12.67 2.15
C PRO A 136 -20.06 11.36 2.14
N LEU A 137 -19.37 10.21 2.09
CA LEU A 137 -20.02 8.89 2.01
C LEU A 137 -20.11 8.18 3.37
N ARG A 138 -19.75 8.86 4.47
CA ARG A 138 -19.75 8.33 5.85
C ARG A 138 -19.03 6.98 5.97
N ILE A 139 -17.89 6.83 5.29
CA ILE A 139 -17.10 5.61 5.30
C ILE A 139 -16.45 5.45 6.68
N LYS A 140 -16.65 4.29 7.30
CA LYS A 140 -15.98 3.96 8.57
C LYS A 140 -14.51 3.64 8.30
N HIS A 141 -13.64 3.86 9.28
CA HIS A 141 -12.22 3.56 9.11
C HIS A 141 -11.97 2.10 8.69
N LYS A 142 -12.69 1.14 9.30
CA LYS A 142 -12.62 -0.29 8.96
C LYS A 142 -13.04 -0.63 7.52
N THR A 143 -13.82 0.22 6.86
CA THR A 143 -14.30 -0.01 5.49
C THR A 143 -13.46 0.72 4.45
N ALA A 144 -12.45 1.51 4.84
CA ALA A 144 -11.64 2.29 3.90
C ALA A 144 -10.90 1.41 2.87
N THR A 145 -10.23 0.34 3.32
CA THR A 145 -9.55 -0.59 2.41
C THR A 145 -10.53 -1.35 1.50
N PRO A 146 -11.66 -1.91 2.00
CA PRO A 146 -12.70 -2.42 1.11
C PRO A 146 -13.21 -1.42 0.08
N THR A 147 -13.42 -0.15 0.44
CA THR A 147 -13.82 0.89 -0.51
C THR A 147 -12.75 1.11 -1.59
N MET A 148 -11.46 1.14 -1.21
CA MET A 148 -10.36 1.23 -2.18
C MET A 148 -10.42 0.08 -3.20
N HIS A 149 -10.67 -1.15 -2.75
CA HIS A 149 -10.86 -2.30 -3.66
C HIS A 149 -12.09 -2.17 -4.54
N ALA A 150 -13.19 -1.60 -4.03
CA ALA A 150 -14.37 -1.32 -4.85
C ALA A 150 -14.09 -0.27 -5.94
N ILE A 151 -13.30 0.76 -5.64
CA ILE A 151 -12.83 1.74 -6.62
C ILE A 151 -11.98 1.06 -7.69
N LEU A 152 -11.04 0.19 -7.30
CA LEU A 152 -10.22 -0.58 -8.24
C LEU A 152 -11.08 -1.44 -9.17
N MET A 153 -12.08 -2.14 -8.61
CA MET A 153 -13.01 -2.96 -9.38
C MET A 153 -13.77 -2.15 -10.44
N ILE A 154 -14.38 -1.03 -10.05
CA ILE A 154 -15.17 -0.18 -10.97
C ILE A 154 -14.29 0.44 -12.07
N SER A 155 -12.99 0.54 -11.79
CA SER A 155 -11.97 1.06 -12.72
C SER A 155 -11.34 -0.02 -13.59
N GLY A 156 -11.73 -1.29 -13.44
CA GLY A 156 -11.22 -2.40 -14.25
C GLY A 156 -9.84 -2.93 -13.81
N TYR A 157 -9.39 -2.60 -12.59
CA TYR A 157 -8.13 -3.10 -12.03
C TYR A 157 -8.33 -4.39 -11.22
N ASN A 158 -7.23 -5.11 -10.97
CA ASN A 158 -7.23 -6.24 -10.05
C ASN A 158 -7.60 -5.77 -8.64
N HIS A 159 -8.39 -6.58 -7.93
CA HIS A 159 -8.98 -6.24 -6.65
C HIS A 159 -9.35 -7.51 -5.86
N ASP A 160 -9.59 -7.36 -4.56
CA ASP A 160 -10.11 -8.42 -3.70
C ASP A 160 -11.65 -8.39 -3.70
N LYS A 161 -12.26 -9.29 -4.49
CA LYS A 161 -13.72 -9.40 -4.60
C LYS A 161 -14.39 -9.78 -3.27
N HIS A 162 -13.76 -10.63 -2.48
CA HIS A 162 -14.33 -11.07 -1.20
C HIS A 162 -14.39 -9.92 -0.19
N LEU A 163 -13.33 -9.10 -0.16
CA LEU A 163 -13.26 -7.94 0.72
C LEU A 163 -14.37 -6.93 0.42
N ILE A 164 -14.68 -6.70 -0.86
CA ILE A 164 -15.76 -5.80 -1.31
C ILE A 164 -17.11 -6.33 -0.86
N GLN A 165 -17.44 -7.58 -1.20
CA GLN A 165 -18.75 -8.18 -0.93
C GLN A 165 -19.11 -8.18 0.56
N GLN A 166 -18.12 -8.37 1.43
CA GLN A 166 -18.34 -8.40 2.88
C GLN A 166 -18.56 -7.02 3.51
N HIS A 167 -18.01 -5.95 2.92
CA HIS A 167 -17.84 -4.68 3.64
C HIS A 167 -18.35 -3.43 2.92
N VAL A 168 -18.64 -3.49 1.61
CA VAL A 168 -19.04 -2.31 0.83
C VAL A 168 -20.50 -2.45 0.38
N PRO A 169 -21.43 -1.68 0.97
CA PRO A 169 -22.82 -1.66 0.54
C PRO A 169 -22.97 -1.13 -0.90
N ARG A 170 -23.94 -1.68 -1.64
CA ARG A 170 -24.25 -1.25 -3.02
C ARG A 170 -24.49 0.26 -3.17
N LYS A 171 -25.19 0.87 -2.20
CA LYS A 171 -25.44 2.33 -2.15
C LYS A 171 -24.16 3.18 -2.11
N ILE A 172 -23.07 2.65 -1.54
CA ILE A 172 -21.77 3.33 -1.54
C ILE A 172 -21.11 3.14 -2.91
N MET A 173 -21.16 1.92 -3.46
CA MET A 173 -20.55 1.59 -4.76
C MET A 173 -21.01 2.48 -5.90
N GLU A 174 -22.31 2.80 -5.94
CA GLU A 174 -22.92 3.66 -6.97
C GLU A 174 -22.38 5.11 -6.98
N LYS A 175 -21.71 5.53 -5.89
CA LYS A 175 -21.16 6.88 -5.71
C LYS A 175 -19.63 6.92 -5.80
N LEU A 176 -18.99 5.78 -6.07
CA LEU A 176 -17.53 5.73 -6.14
C LEU A 176 -17.02 6.29 -7.47
N PRO A 177 -15.89 7.01 -7.45
CA PRO A 177 -15.25 7.47 -8.67
C PRO A 177 -14.60 6.30 -9.39
N LYS A 178 -14.41 6.45 -10.71
CA LYS A 178 -13.43 5.66 -11.46
C LYS A 178 -12.06 6.30 -11.30
N ILE A 179 -11.01 5.50 -11.33
CA ILE A 179 -9.64 5.99 -11.28
C ILE A 179 -8.83 5.47 -12.46
N THR A 180 -7.79 6.20 -12.83
CA THR A 180 -6.83 5.78 -13.86
C THR A 180 -5.42 6.07 -13.37
N LEU A 181 -4.53 5.07 -13.49
CA LEU A 181 -3.11 5.22 -13.22
C LEU A 181 -2.41 5.79 -14.46
N THR A 182 -1.57 6.80 -14.26
CA THR A 182 -0.68 7.39 -15.28
C THR A 182 0.76 7.47 -14.81
#